data_AF-A0A934XXW3-F1
#
_entry.id   AF-A0A934XXW3-F1
#
_cell.length_a   1.000
_cell.length_b   1.000
_cell.length_c   1.000
_cell.angle_alpha   90.00
_cell.angle_beta   90.00
_cell.angle_gamma   90.00
#
_symmetry.space_group_name_H-M   'P 1'
#
loop_
_entity.id
_entity.type
_entity.pdbx_description
1 polymer ?
#
loop_
_entity_poly.entity_id
_entity_poly.type
_entity_poly.pdbx_seq_one_letter_code
_entity_poly.pdbx_strand_id
1 'polypeptide(L)'
;MGVFPHDHARSRAYRWNEDGLGGFSNRFQNLALAVGLWNERDPEFELIDALRETFEQGRYFDVFIEYAKAGEEDILCRITAVNRGPDPAPIHILPHLWFRNTWSWRPDKARPELRAIAENAVLAVDPHLGERWWYVDGDGPLRFTENETNAARLFGDASWPNLAVKAVASRRYSVPALNRQRRTRARLATQTRPQERA
;
A
#
# COMPACT_ATOMS: atom_id res chain seq x y z
N MET A 1 19.55 22.51 9.46
CA MET A 1 18.90 21.19 9.22
C MET A 1 19.83 20.13 9.77
N GLY A 2 19.41 19.39 10.80
CA GLY A 2 20.23 18.32 11.37
C GLY A 2 20.19 17.09 10.47
N VAL A 3 21.36 16.61 10.05
CA VAL A 3 21.52 15.31 9.38
C VAL A 3 21.31 14.23 10.44
N PHE A 4 20.50 13.22 10.13
CA PHE A 4 20.25 12.06 11.01
C PHE A 4 20.84 10.78 10.38
N PRO A 5 21.14 9.74 11.19
CA PRO A 5 21.69 8.49 10.67
C PRO A 5 20.75 7.80 9.66
N HIS A 6 21.32 7.11 8.68
CA HIS A 6 20.56 6.33 7.69
C HIS A 6 19.58 5.35 8.35
N ASP A 7 19.97 4.72 9.46
CA ASP A 7 19.12 3.82 10.26
C ASP A 7 17.82 4.44 10.78
N HIS A 8 17.77 5.77 10.90
CA HIS A 8 16.58 6.49 11.34
C HIS A 8 15.61 6.74 10.18
N ALA A 9 16.06 6.70 8.92
CA ALA A 9 15.25 7.00 7.75
C ALA A 9 13.99 6.11 7.69
N ARG A 10 14.14 4.79 7.89
CA ARG A 10 13.04 3.81 7.94
C ARG A 10 11.97 4.04 9.01
N SER A 11 12.27 4.84 10.03
CA SER A 11 11.36 5.13 11.15
C SER A 11 10.74 6.52 11.04
N ARG A 12 11.12 7.30 10.02
CA ARG A 12 10.56 8.63 9.76
C ARG A 12 9.55 8.53 8.63
N ALA A 13 8.41 9.19 8.82
CA ALA A 13 7.43 9.33 7.76
C ALA A 13 7.92 10.38 6.75
N TYR A 14 7.82 10.03 5.47
CA TYR A 14 7.94 10.99 4.39
C TYR A 14 6.60 11.71 4.26
N ARG A 15 6.52 12.91 4.84
CA ARG A 15 5.29 13.72 4.83
C ARG A 15 4.87 14.17 3.41
N TRP A 16 5.76 14.03 2.43
CA TRP A 16 5.55 14.51 1.07
C TRP A 16 5.32 13.41 0.03
N ASN A 17 5.62 12.14 0.34
CA ASN A 17 5.41 10.99 -0.54
C ASN A 17 5.33 9.71 0.29
N GLU A 18 4.56 8.73 -0.17
CA GLU A 18 4.73 7.35 0.25
C GLU A 18 5.18 6.52 -0.94
N ASP A 19 6.05 5.55 -0.68
CA ASP A 19 6.57 4.68 -1.73
C ASP A 19 5.59 3.54 -2.01
N GLY A 20 5.26 3.39 -3.29
CA GLY A 20 4.41 2.34 -3.80
C GLY A 20 4.56 2.25 -5.31
N LEU A 21 4.46 1.03 -5.84
CA LEU A 21 4.67 0.75 -7.26
C LEU A 21 3.35 0.75 -8.01
N GLY A 22 3.41 1.24 -9.25
CA GLY A 22 2.30 1.23 -10.19
C GLY A 22 1.04 1.92 -9.69
N GLY A 23 1.15 2.97 -8.88
CA GLY A 23 -0.01 3.59 -8.22
C GLY A 23 -0.90 4.44 -9.13
N PHE A 24 -2.13 4.70 -8.66
CA PHE A 24 -3.08 5.67 -9.20
C PHE A 24 -3.39 6.72 -8.13
N SER A 25 -3.67 7.96 -8.56
CA SER A 25 -4.13 9.03 -7.68
C SER A 25 -5.12 9.95 -8.38
N ASN A 26 -5.90 10.71 -7.60
CA ASN A 26 -6.72 11.77 -8.18
C ASN A 26 -5.83 12.90 -8.75
N ARG A 27 -6.42 13.82 -9.51
CA ARG A 27 -5.69 14.91 -10.21
C ARG A 27 -4.74 15.72 -9.31
N PHE A 28 -5.09 15.88 -8.04
CA PHE A 28 -4.31 16.65 -7.06
C PHE A 28 -3.38 15.78 -6.20
N GLN A 29 -3.37 14.47 -6.42
CA GLN A 29 -2.62 13.49 -5.64
C GLN A 29 -2.93 13.53 -4.14
N ASN A 30 -4.17 13.88 -3.78
CA ASN A 30 -4.65 13.91 -2.40
C ASN A 30 -4.97 12.51 -1.90
N LEU A 31 -5.52 11.65 -2.75
CA LEU A 31 -5.80 10.24 -2.46
C LEU A 31 -5.01 9.37 -3.45
N ALA A 32 -4.25 8.42 -2.92
CA ALA A 32 -3.40 7.54 -3.70
C ALA A 32 -3.60 6.07 -3.31
N LEU A 33 -3.54 5.22 -4.32
CA LEU A 33 -3.60 3.76 -4.23
C LEU A 33 -2.36 3.20 -4.93
N ALA A 34 -1.56 2.39 -4.24
CA ALA A 34 -0.38 1.76 -4.84
C ALA A 34 -0.09 0.40 -4.19
N VAL A 35 0.92 -0.29 -4.71
CA VAL A 35 1.32 -1.63 -4.26
C VAL A 35 2.71 -1.60 -3.65
N GLY A 36 2.84 -2.12 -2.43
CA GLY A 36 4.11 -2.51 -1.83
C GLY A 36 4.38 -4.00 -2.03
N LEU A 37 5.65 -4.36 -2.17
CA LEU A 37 6.11 -5.74 -2.28
C LEU A 37 7.23 -5.99 -1.28
N TRP A 38 7.22 -7.16 -0.62
CA TRP A 38 8.29 -7.52 0.31
C TRP A 38 8.51 -9.03 0.34
N ASN A 39 9.77 -9.46 0.37
CA ASN A 39 10.16 -10.88 0.41
C ASN A 39 10.61 -11.34 1.81
N GLU A 40 10.52 -10.47 2.82
CA GLU A 40 10.94 -10.68 4.22
C GLU A 40 12.45 -10.84 4.47
N ARG A 41 13.27 -10.86 3.44
CA ARG A 41 14.68 -11.27 3.57
C ARG A 41 15.66 -10.11 3.47
N ASP A 42 15.32 -9.08 2.71
CA ASP A 42 16.33 -8.14 2.25
C ASP A 42 16.21 -6.76 2.92
N PRO A 43 17.33 -6.17 3.40
CA PRO A 43 17.44 -4.72 3.63
C PRO A 43 17.43 -3.94 2.28
N GLU A 44 17.44 -2.60 2.31
CA GLU A 44 17.51 -1.78 1.10
C GLU A 44 18.73 -2.15 0.24
N PHE A 45 18.52 -2.44 -1.06
CA PHE A 45 19.58 -2.80 -2.02
C PHE A 45 19.44 -1.99 -3.32
N GLU A 46 20.59 -1.63 -3.92
CA GLU A 46 20.66 -1.14 -5.30
C GLU A 46 20.61 -2.33 -6.28
N LEU A 47 19.54 -2.41 -7.06
CA LEU A 47 19.02 -3.65 -7.65
C LEU A 47 19.82 -4.20 -8.86
N ILE A 48 20.39 -3.35 -9.70
CA ILE A 48 20.81 -3.78 -11.04
C ILE A 48 22.24 -4.35 -11.05
N ASP A 49 23.15 -3.78 -10.27
CA ASP A 49 24.55 -4.25 -10.26
C ASP A 49 24.77 -5.41 -9.26
N ALA A 50 24.01 -5.46 -8.17
CA ALA A 50 24.17 -6.48 -7.13
C ALA A 50 23.52 -7.84 -7.47
N LEU A 51 22.56 -7.88 -8.41
CA LEU A 51 21.68 -9.05 -8.60
C LEU A 51 21.71 -9.65 -10.01
N ARG A 52 22.68 -9.29 -10.85
CA ARG A 52 22.81 -9.83 -12.23
C ARG A 52 22.69 -11.35 -12.29
N GLU A 53 23.44 -12.07 -11.46
CA GLU A 53 23.41 -13.54 -11.42
C GLU A 53 22.04 -14.09 -11.00
N THR A 54 21.35 -13.41 -10.06
CA THR A 54 20.01 -13.81 -9.59
C THR A 54 18.97 -13.62 -10.69
N PHE A 55 19.07 -12.53 -11.46
CA PHE A 55 18.23 -12.29 -12.64
C PHE A 55 18.49 -13.31 -13.74
N GLU A 56 19.75 -13.62 -14.04
CA GLU A 56 20.14 -14.64 -15.04
C GLU A 56 19.64 -16.05 -14.66
N GLN A 57 19.53 -16.35 -13.36
CA GLN A 57 18.95 -17.60 -12.85
C GLN A 57 17.40 -17.59 -12.81
N GLY A 58 16.74 -16.53 -13.27
CA GLY A 58 15.29 -16.41 -13.28
C GLY A 58 14.65 -16.26 -11.90
N ARG A 59 15.42 -15.96 -10.84
CA ARG A 59 14.94 -15.93 -9.45
C ARG A 59 14.32 -14.58 -9.09
N TYR A 60 13.27 -14.22 -9.81
CA TYR A 60 12.50 -12.99 -9.59
C TYR A 60 11.01 -13.22 -9.75
N PHE A 61 10.22 -12.23 -9.34
CA PHE A 61 8.79 -12.18 -9.57
C PHE A 61 8.46 -11.16 -10.65
N ASP A 62 7.68 -11.58 -11.65
CA ASP A 62 6.97 -10.62 -12.49
C ASP A 62 5.68 -10.21 -11.78
N VAL A 63 5.51 -8.90 -11.61
CA VAL A 63 4.30 -8.34 -10.99
C VAL A 63 3.57 -7.45 -11.98
N PHE A 64 2.37 -7.87 -12.34
CA PHE A 64 1.46 -7.10 -13.16
C PHE A 64 0.48 -6.36 -12.26
N ILE A 65 0.37 -5.05 -12.46
CA ILE A 65 -0.62 -4.20 -11.80
C ILE A 65 -1.52 -3.65 -12.90
N GLU A 66 -2.78 -4.08 -12.89
CA GLU A 66 -3.73 -3.78 -13.96
C GLU A 66 -4.89 -2.99 -13.38
N TYR A 67 -5.18 -1.84 -13.98
CA TYR A 67 -6.30 -0.98 -13.59
C TYR A 67 -7.41 -1.04 -14.64
N ALA A 68 -8.65 -1.02 -14.17
CA ALA A 68 -9.83 -0.84 -14.99
C ALA A 68 -10.79 0.16 -14.33
N LYS A 69 -11.46 0.99 -15.12
CA LYS A 69 -12.56 1.83 -14.64
C LYS A 69 -13.88 1.12 -14.92
N ALA A 70 -14.63 0.78 -13.89
CA ALA A 70 -16.02 0.30 -14.04
C ALA A 70 -17.02 1.47 -14.12
N GLY A 71 -16.58 2.68 -13.75
CA GLY A 71 -17.30 3.94 -13.88
C GLY A 71 -16.36 5.11 -13.63
N GLU A 72 -16.88 6.33 -13.64
CA GLU A 72 -16.08 7.55 -13.42
C GLU A 72 -15.36 7.53 -12.07
N GLU A 73 -16.04 7.01 -11.05
CA GLU A 73 -15.62 6.97 -9.65
C GLU A 73 -15.43 5.54 -9.11
N ASP A 74 -15.26 4.55 -9.99
CA ASP A 74 -15.08 3.15 -9.62
C ASP A 74 -13.85 2.56 -10.33
N ILE A 75 -12.80 2.35 -9.55
CA ILE A 75 -11.50 1.84 -9.99
C ILE A 75 -11.32 0.42 -9.47
N LEU A 76 -11.06 -0.50 -10.38
CA LEU A 76 -10.65 -1.87 -10.12
C LEU A 76 -9.14 -1.98 -10.31
N CYS A 77 -8.47 -2.68 -9.41
CA CYS A 77 -7.06 -3.01 -9.48
C CYS A 77 -6.90 -4.53 -9.34
N ARG A 78 -6.17 -5.14 -10.26
CA ARG A 78 -5.76 -6.55 -10.20
C ARG A 78 -4.24 -6.60 -10.13
N ILE A 79 -3.73 -7.29 -9.13
CA ILE A 79 -2.29 -7.50 -8.92
C ILE A 79 -2.02 -8.98 -9.12
N THR A 80 -1.15 -9.30 -10.07
CA THR A 80 -0.74 -10.66 -10.40
C THR A 80 0.74 -10.81 -10.17
N ALA A 81 1.15 -11.72 -9.29
CA ALA A 81 2.56 -12.08 -9.08
C ALA A 81 2.84 -13.45 -9.70
N VAL A 82 3.88 -13.53 -10.52
CA VAL A 82 4.34 -14.74 -11.21
C VAL A 82 5.76 -15.04 -10.75
N ASN A 83 5.98 -16.19 -10.12
CA ASN A 83 7.32 -16.64 -9.77
C ASN A 83 8.00 -17.21 -11.03
N ARG A 84 9.06 -16.56 -11.49
CA ARG A 84 9.87 -17.02 -12.62
C ARG A 84 10.94 -18.03 -12.21
N GLY A 85 11.15 -18.19 -10.90
CA GLY A 85 12.16 -19.05 -10.33
C GLY A 85 11.81 -20.54 -10.43
N PRO A 86 12.83 -21.41 -10.30
CA PRO A 86 12.68 -22.86 -10.31
C PRO A 86 12.08 -23.41 -9.01
N ASP A 87 12.11 -22.64 -7.92
CA ASP A 87 11.66 -23.05 -6.59
C ASP A 87 10.46 -22.23 -6.11
N PRO A 88 9.53 -22.80 -5.33
CA PRO A 88 8.49 -22.03 -4.66
C PRO A 88 9.09 -20.95 -3.75
N ALA A 89 8.56 -19.73 -3.84
CA ALA A 89 9.06 -18.60 -3.05
C ALA A 89 7.91 -17.77 -2.45
N PRO A 90 8.09 -17.22 -1.24
CA PRO A 90 7.12 -16.32 -0.64
C PRO A 90 7.23 -14.89 -1.19
N ILE A 91 6.11 -14.20 -1.33
CA ILE A 91 6.03 -12.76 -1.58
C ILE A 91 4.88 -12.16 -0.79
N HIS A 92 5.12 -11.01 -0.17
CA HIS A 92 4.08 -10.19 0.43
C HIS A 92 3.63 -9.15 -0.57
N ILE A 93 2.34 -9.15 -0.87
CA ILE A 93 1.70 -8.11 -1.68
C ILE A 93 0.90 -7.24 -0.71
N LEU A 94 1.17 -5.94 -0.77
CA LEU A 94 0.64 -4.97 0.17
C LEU A 94 -0.08 -3.85 -0.61
N PRO A 95 -1.35 -4.03 -1.01
CA PRO A 95 -2.13 -2.92 -1.56
C PRO A 95 -2.34 -1.87 -0.46
N HIS A 96 -2.03 -0.61 -0.75
CA HIS A 96 -2.11 0.50 0.21
C HIS A 96 -2.99 1.62 -0.33
N LEU A 97 -3.82 2.19 0.52
CA LEU A 97 -4.55 3.43 0.27
C LEU A 97 -4.07 4.48 1.28
N TRP A 98 -3.73 5.68 0.81
CA TRP A 98 -3.36 6.78 1.71
C TRP A 98 -3.79 8.14 1.19
N PHE A 99 -3.93 9.06 2.13
CA PHE A 99 -4.04 10.49 1.83
C PHE A 99 -2.67 11.15 1.90
N ARG A 100 -2.33 11.93 0.87
CA ARG A 100 -1.15 12.81 0.91
C ARG A 100 -1.37 13.87 1.98
N ASN A 101 -0.39 14.04 2.85
CA ASN A 101 -0.45 15.06 3.89
C ASN A 101 -0.51 16.45 3.24
N THR A 102 -1.61 17.16 3.47
CA THR A 102 -1.82 18.55 3.03
C THR A 102 -2.33 19.44 4.17
N TRP A 103 -2.53 18.86 5.36
CA TRP A 103 -3.18 19.48 6.51
C TRP A 103 -2.20 19.85 7.64
N SER A 104 -1.10 19.12 7.81
CA SER A 104 -0.27 19.25 9.03
C SER A 104 0.40 20.63 9.21
N TRP A 105 0.47 21.44 8.16
CA TRP A 105 0.96 22.82 8.18
C TRP A 105 -0.11 23.85 7.74
N ARG A 106 -1.38 23.44 7.67
CA ARG A 106 -2.50 24.25 7.20
C ARG A 106 -3.68 24.13 8.18
N PRO A 107 -3.78 25.03 9.16
CA PRO A 107 -4.87 25.01 10.14
C PRO A 107 -6.27 25.11 9.52
N ASP A 108 -6.38 25.68 8.32
CA ASP A 108 -7.60 25.81 7.53
C ASP A 108 -8.03 24.54 6.80
N LYS A 109 -7.18 23.51 6.77
CA LYS A 109 -7.44 22.25 6.06
C LYS A 109 -7.91 21.18 7.03
N ALA A 110 -9.14 20.73 6.83
CA ALA A 110 -9.66 19.57 7.52
C ALA A 110 -8.86 18.31 7.12
N ARG A 111 -8.57 17.49 8.12
CA ARG A 111 -7.82 16.24 7.98
C ARG A 111 -8.75 15.14 7.41
N PRO A 112 -8.35 14.40 6.38
CA PRO A 112 -9.12 13.25 5.90
C PRO A 112 -8.93 12.04 6.82
N GLU A 113 -9.80 11.05 6.69
CA GLU A 113 -9.86 9.91 7.61
C GLU A 113 -9.98 8.59 6.85
N LEU A 114 -9.28 7.55 7.34
CA LEU A 114 -9.46 6.16 6.95
C LEU A 114 -9.94 5.34 8.15
N ARG A 115 -11.00 4.54 7.96
CA ARG A 115 -11.57 3.68 9.00
C ARG A 115 -11.94 2.31 8.46
N ALA A 116 -11.52 1.25 9.15
CA ALA A 116 -12.03 -0.10 8.86
C ALA A 116 -13.54 -0.15 9.09
N ILE A 117 -14.28 -0.70 8.12
CA ILE A 117 -15.73 -0.94 8.23
C ILE A 117 -16.09 -2.42 8.09
N ALA A 118 -15.14 -3.24 7.66
CA ALA A 118 -15.17 -4.71 7.67
C ALA A 118 -13.72 -5.23 7.69
N GLU A 119 -13.53 -6.55 7.76
CA GLU A 119 -12.19 -7.17 7.76
C GLU A 119 -11.35 -6.79 6.54
N ASN A 120 -12.00 -6.54 5.39
CA ASN A 120 -11.37 -6.29 4.12
C ASN A 120 -11.89 -5.02 3.41
N ALA A 121 -12.50 -4.11 4.19
CA ALA A 121 -13.09 -2.88 3.68
C ALA A 121 -12.76 -1.66 4.54
N VAL A 122 -12.37 -0.57 3.88
CA VAL A 122 -12.04 0.71 4.49
C VAL A 122 -12.95 1.79 3.91
N LEU A 123 -13.53 2.61 4.79
CA LEU A 123 -14.14 3.89 4.44
C LEU A 123 -13.06 4.96 4.46
N ALA A 124 -12.93 5.69 3.35
CA ALA A 124 -12.09 6.86 3.22
C ALA A 124 -12.97 8.10 3.11
N VAL A 125 -12.77 9.07 4.00
CA VAL A 125 -13.55 10.31 4.06
C VAL A 125 -12.59 11.47 3.82
N ASP A 126 -12.85 12.23 2.76
CA ASP A 126 -12.12 13.45 2.47
C ASP A 126 -13.10 14.63 2.27
N PRO A 127 -12.84 15.80 2.86
CA PRO A 127 -13.72 16.96 2.76
C PRO A 127 -14.02 17.43 1.33
N HIS A 128 -13.15 17.12 0.36
CA HIS A 128 -13.29 17.51 -1.03
C HIS A 128 -13.78 16.38 -1.93
N LEU A 129 -13.33 15.14 -1.69
CA LEU A 129 -13.66 13.96 -2.51
C LEU A 129 -14.90 13.20 -2.02
N GLY A 130 -15.40 13.53 -0.82
CA GLY A 130 -16.50 12.83 -0.17
C GLY A 130 -16.09 11.46 0.36
N GLU A 131 -17.08 10.58 0.48
CA GLU A 131 -16.88 9.21 0.94
C GLU A 131 -16.44 8.28 -0.21
N ARG A 132 -15.47 7.42 0.08
CA ARG A 132 -15.01 6.33 -0.81
C ARG A 132 -14.88 5.04 -0.02
N TRP A 133 -15.14 3.94 -0.70
CA TRP A 133 -14.97 2.60 -0.17
C TRP A 133 -13.82 1.91 -0.87
N TRP A 134 -12.87 1.42 -0.09
CA TRP A 134 -11.77 0.61 -0.56
C TRP A 134 -11.95 -0.82 -0.09
N TYR A 135 -12.11 -1.73 -1.04
CA TYR A 135 -12.26 -3.16 -0.82
C TYR A 135 -11.00 -3.87 -1.28
N VAL A 136 -10.53 -4.85 -0.52
CA VAL A 136 -9.41 -5.70 -0.92
C VAL A 136 -9.82 -7.15 -0.81
N ASP A 137 -9.51 -7.96 -1.81
CA ASP A 137 -9.74 -9.40 -1.75
C ASP A 137 -8.67 -10.07 -0.88
N GLY A 138 -9.10 -10.88 0.09
CA GLY A 138 -8.23 -11.74 0.87
C GLY A 138 -8.58 -11.77 2.35
N ASP A 139 -7.79 -12.56 3.06
CA ASP A 139 -7.85 -12.87 4.50
C ASP A 139 -6.73 -12.15 5.30
N GLY A 140 -6.00 -11.27 4.64
CA GLY A 140 -4.90 -10.51 5.25
C GLY A 140 -5.40 -9.37 6.14
N PRO A 141 -4.78 -9.10 7.30
CA PRO A 141 -5.23 -8.05 8.20
C PRO A 141 -5.05 -6.66 7.58
N LEU A 142 -6.05 -5.80 7.80
CA LEU A 142 -5.89 -4.36 7.59
C LEU A 142 -5.01 -3.77 8.69
N ARG A 143 -4.00 -3.02 8.27
CA ARG A 143 -3.05 -2.29 9.11
C ARG A 143 -3.23 -0.80 8.83
N PHE A 144 -3.24 0.01 9.88
CA PHE A 144 -3.45 1.44 9.77
C PHE A 144 -2.24 2.19 10.31
N THR A 145 -1.91 3.30 9.66
CA THR A 145 -0.87 4.22 10.14
C THR A 145 -1.30 5.66 9.96
N GLU A 146 -0.77 6.53 10.80
CA GLU A 146 -0.95 7.97 10.72
C GLU A 146 -0.06 8.63 9.66
N ASN A 147 0.79 7.84 8.99
CA ASN A 147 1.93 8.34 8.21
C ASN A 147 2.72 9.41 8.98
N GLU A 148 2.95 9.16 10.27
CA GLU A 148 3.80 9.99 11.13
C GLU A 148 5.08 9.25 11.49
N THR A 149 6.08 10.05 11.87
CA THR A 149 7.35 9.51 12.36
C THR A 149 7.08 8.59 13.55
N ASN A 150 7.66 7.39 13.54
CA ASN A 150 7.53 6.43 14.62
C ASN A 150 8.30 6.94 15.85
N ALA A 151 7.64 7.81 16.62
CA ALA A 151 8.21 8.49 17.77
C ALA A 151 8.53 7.49 18.89
N ALA A 152 7.80 6.39 18.99
CA ALA A 152 8.09 5.32 19.95
C ALA A 152 9.46 4.70 19.67
N ARG A 153 9.74 4.38 18.40
CA ARG A 153 11.02 3.78 18.00
C ARG A 153 12.19 4.75 18.03
N LEU A 154 11.96 6.03 17.72
CA LEU A 154 13.04 7.03 17.63
C LEU A 154 13.29 7.77 18.94
N PHE A 155 12.25 7.98 19.75
CA PHE A 155 12.25 8.89 20.89
C PHE A 155 11.61 8.28 22.15
N GLY A 156 11.08 7.06 22.09
CA GLY A 156 10.41 6.41 23.23
C GLY A 156 9.00 6.92 23.54
N ASP A 157 8.41 7.73 22.67
CA ASP A 157 7.06 8.30 22.86
C ASP A 157 5.98 7.41 22.22
N ALA A 158 5.10 6.84 23.04
CA ALA A 158 4.07 5.90 22.62
C ALA A 158 2.72 6.55 22.27
N SER A 159 2.64 7.88 22.12
CA SER A 159 1.40 8.53 21.70
C SER A 159 1.05 8.20 20.24
N TRP A 160 -0.10 7.54 20.01
CA TRP A 160 -0.63 7.27 18.68
C TRP A 160 -2.05 7.85 18.56
N PRO A 161 -2.34 8.67 17.55
CA PRO A 161 -3.69 9.12 17.26
C PRO A 161 -4.63 7.96 16.89
N ASN A 162 -5.93 8.16 17.11
CA ASN A 162 -6.99 7.20 16.80
C ASN A 162 -7.52 7.30 15.34
N LEU A 163 -6.89 8.08 14.47
CA LEU A 163 -7.43 8.46 13.14
C LEU A 163 -6.39 8.34 12.03
N ALA A 164 -6.40 7.20 11.33
CA ALA A 164 -5.38 6.91 10.33
C ALA A 164 -5.61 7.63 9.00
N VAL A 165 -4.51 7.89 8.29
CA VAL A 165 -4.51 8.44 6.92
C VAL A 165 -3.86 7.49 5.92
N LYS A 166 -3.35 6.35 6.39
CA LYS A 166 -2.90 5.21 5.58
C LYS A 166 -3.56 3.92 6.05
N ALA A 167 -4.02 3.13 5.10
CA ALA A 167 -4.46 1.77 5.29
C ALA A 167 -3.69 0.83 4.37
N VAL A 168 -3.32 -0.34 4.89
CA VAL A 168 -2.53 -1.36 4.23
C VAL A 168 -3.21 -2.70 4.41
N ALA A 169 -3.52 -3.40 3.32
CA ALA A 169 -3.95 -4.80 3.38
C ALA A 169 -2.72 -5.68 3.20
N SER A 170 -2.31 -6.42 4.25
CA SER A 170 -1.10 -7.24 4.19
C SER A 170 -1.41 -8.67 3.83
N ARG A 171 -0.87 -9.17 2.71
CA ARG A 171 -1.06 -10.57 2.32
C ARG A 171 0.22 -11.25 1.88
N ARG A 172 0.49 -12.42 2.49
CA ARG A 172 1.58 -13.31 2.11
C ARG A 172 1.09 -14.37 1.16
N TYR A 173 1.81 -14.54 0.06
CA TYR A 173 1.60 -15.64 -0.88
C TYR A 173 2.81 -16.55 -0.90
N SER A 174 2.58 -17.85 -0.90
CA SER A 174 3.54 -18.81 -1.46
C SER A 174 3.18 -19.02 -2.93
N VAL A 175 4.10 -18.63 -3.82
CA VAL A 175 3.91 -18.78 -5.26
C VAL A 175 4.72 -19.99 -5.72
N PRO A 176 4.06 -21.05 -6.22
CA PRO A 176 4.75 -22.24 -6.70
C PRO A 176 5.76 -21.92 -7.82
N ALA A 177 6.72 -22.82 -8.01
CA ALA A 177 7.67 -22.75 -9.12
C ALA A 177 7.00 -22.75 -10.49
N LEU A 178 7.74 -22.26 -11.50
CA LEU A 178 7.43 -22.32 -12.94
C LEU A 178 6.06 -21.72 -13.34
N ASN A 179 6.03 -20.42 -13.61
CA ASN A 179 4.95 -19.69 -14.30
C ASN A 179 3.54 -19.84 -13.69
N ARG A 180 3.43 -20.27 -12.43
CA ARG A 180 2.17 -20.22 -11.69
C ARG A 180 2.00 -18.84 -11.06
N GLN A 181 0.77 -18.35 -11.05
CA GLN A 181 0.42 -17.00 -10.62
C GLN A 181 -0.45 -16.98 -9.36
N ARG A 182 -0.29 -15.95 -8.55
CA ARG A 182 -1.23 -15.57 -7.49
C ARG A 182 -1.80 -14.19 -7.79
N ARG A 183 -3.05 -13.97 -7.38
CA ARG A 183 -3.81 -12.76 -7.67
C ARG A 183 -4.39 -12.16 -6.40
N THR A 184 -4.24 -10.84 -6.28
CA THR A 184 -4.98 -10.00 -5.33
C THR A 184 -5.80 -9.00 -6.14
N ARG A 185 -6.97 -8.60 -5.62
CA ARG A 185 -7.75 -7.51 -6.21
C ARG A 185 -8.00 -6.44 -5.16
N ALA A 186 -8.07 -5.20 -5.61
CA ALA A 186 -8.54 -4.08 -4.81
C ALA A 186 -9.52 -3.25 -5.64
N ARG A 187 -10.51 -2.62 -4.99
CA ARG A 187 -11.49 -1.74 -5.64
C ARG A 187 -11.66 -0.48 -4.80
N LEU A 188 -11.62 0.69 -5.45
CA LEU A 188 -11.94 1.97 -4.84
C LEU A 188 -13.18 2.54 -5.54
N ALA A 189 -14.27 2.76 -4.79
CA ALA A 189 -15.57 3.16 -5.36
C ALA A 189 -16.30 4.21 -4.50
N THR A 190 -17.31 4.88 -5.06
CA THR A 190 -18.22 5.83 -4.37
C THR A 190 -19.56 5.23 -3.92
N GLN A 191 -19.83 3.94 -4.16
CA GLN A 191 -21.11 3.30 -3.78
C GLN A 191 -20.92 2.26 -2.65
N THR A 192 -21.93 2.16 -1.77
CA THR A 192 -21.92 1.48 -0.47
C THR A 192 -22.07 -0.06 -0.50
N ARG A 193 -21.38 -0.69 0.48
CA ARG A 193 -21.45 -2.06 1.07
C ARG A 193 -21.44 -3.32 0.17
N PRO A 194 -20.66 -4.36 0.55
CA PRO A 194 -20.55 -5.63 -0.17
C PRO A 194 -21.75 -6.57 0.07
N GLN A 195 -22.99 -6.10 -0.14
CA GLN A 195 -24.20 -6.93 -0.04
C GLN A 195 -25.02 -7.05 -1.34
N GLU A 196 -24.61 -6.40 -2.43
CA GLU A 196 -25.30 -6.51 -3.74
C GLU A 196 -24.48 -7.25 -4.80
N ARG A 197 -23.91 -8.40 -4.43
CA ARG A 197 -23.44 -9.39 -5.41
C ARG A 197 -23.91 -10.77 -5.00
N ALA A 198 -25.17 -11.07 -5.35
CA ALA A 198 -25.62 -12.44 -5.59
C ALA A 198 -25.03 -12.94 -6.90
#